data_AF-A0A2V9XFI1-F1
#
_entry.id   AF-A0A2V9XFI1-F1
#
_cell.length_a   1.000
_cell.length_b   1.000
_cell.length_c   1.000
_cell.angle_alpha   90.00
_cell.angle_beta   90.00
_cell.angle_gamma   90.00
#
_symmetry.space_group_name_H-M   'P 1'
#
loop_
_entity.id
_entity.type
_entity.pdbx_description
1 polymer ?
#
loop_
_entity_poly.entity_id
_entity_poly.type
_entity_poly.pdbx_seq_one_letter_code
_entity_poly.pdbx_strand_id
1 'polypeptide(L)'
;MSYKASTLAQEAVYNTTANGSDGGIWQTGSAGAADSNGNIFFVTGNGSFSSSQSNYANTILKLGPPTSGKFPLADWFTPHNQGSLNGGDTDLGSGGVLLLPDLPAGSAHQHLLVQAGKEGTIYLIDRSKMGHYCAGCTRDSQIVQELPSALTSNFSAPAYWNNTVYFWAENDVLRAFSFNANGSGLLSASPIGKSARSYAFPGATPVISANGTTNGIVWSVDTSAFASGGQAVLHAHKASSVAIELYNSNQAANGRDHPGAAVKFVVPTVANGKVYVGCTGKLTVFGLL
;
A
#
# COMPACT_ATOMS: atom_id res chain seq x y z
N MET A 1 3.84 -6.01 -17.94
CA MET A 1 4.76 -6.10 -19.10
C MET A 1 6.02 -5.31 -18.76
N SER A 2 7.20 -5.72 -19.25
CA SER A 2 8.46 -4.95 -19.20
C SER A 2 8.89 -4.52 -20.61
N TYR A 3 9.57 -3.38 -20.69
CA TYR A 3 10.15 -2.83 -21.92
C TYR A 3 11.55 -2.29 -21.65
N LYS A 4 12.49 -2.53 -22.58
CA LYS A 4 13.84 -1.95 -22.52
C LYS A 4 13.77 -0.44 -22.57
N ALA A 5 14.33 0.23 -21.55
CA ALA A 5 14.32 1.69 -21.47
C ALA A 5 14.92 2.39 -22.71
N SER A 6 15.95 1.81 -23.33
CA SER A 6 16.65 2.42 -24.48
C SER A 6 15.99 2.20 -25.84
N THR A 7 15.17 1.16 -25.99
CA THR A 7 14.65 0.73 -27.30
C THR A 7 13.14 0.58 -27.33
N LEU A 8 12.48 0.59 -26.17
CA LEU A 8 11.08 0.24 -25.98
C LEU A 8 10.72 -1.17 -26.49
N ALA A 9 11.70 -2.04 -26.70
CA ALA A 9 11.45 -3.43 -27.04
C ALA A 9 10.86 -4.16 -25.84
N GLN A 10 9.79 -4.92 -26.03
CA GLN A 10 9.18 -5.72 -24.96
C GLN A 10 10.14 -6.81 -24.49
N GLU A 11 10.37 -6.88 -23.18
CA GLU A 11 11.28 -7.86 -22.57
C GLU A 11 10.55 -9.02 -21.92
N ALA A 12 9.37 -8.75 -21.35
CA ALA A 12 8.59 -9.78 -20.69
C ALA A 12 7.11 -9.42 -20.56
N VAL A 13 6.29 -10.47 -20.57
CA VAL A 13 4.88 -10.42 -20.23
C VAL A 13 4.61 -11.41 -19.09
N TYR A 14 3.73 -11.03 -18.18
CA TYR A 14 3.19 -11.91 -17.15
C TYR A 14 1.67 -11.79 -17.20
N ASN A 15 0.97 -12.92 -17.28
CA ASN A 15 -0.48 -12.99 -17.18
C ASN A 15 -0.80 -13.61 -15.81
N THR A 16 -1.55 -12.86 -14.98
CA THR A 16 -1.86 -13.24 -13.60
C THR A 16 -2.83 -14.41 -13.51
N THR A 17 -3.66 -14.61 -14.53
CA THR A 17 -4.71 -15.64 -14.60
C THR A 17 -4.72 -16.31 -15.98
N ALA A 18 -3.59 -16.92 -16.35
CA ALA A 18 -3.35 -17.42 -17.71
C ALA A 18 -4.38 -18.45 -18.21
N ASN A 19 -5.02 -19.18 -17.30
CA ASN A 19 -6.05 -20.18 -17.61
C ASN A 19 -7.34 -19.90 -16.83
N GLY A 20 -7.65 -18.62 -16.60
CA GLY A 20 -8.79 -18.18 -15.79
C GLY A 20 -9.31 -16.83 -16.25
N SER A 21 -10.00 -16.14 -15.35
CA SER A 21 -10.52 -14.79 -15.58
C SER A 21 -10.04 -13.80 -14.51
N ASP A 22 -10.15 -12.51 -14.87
CA ASP A 22 -9.91 -11.35 -14.01
C ASP A 22 -8.48 -11.34 -13.45
N GLY A 23 -8.28 -11.21 -12.13
CA GLY A 23 -6.96 -11.16 -11.50
C GLY A 23 -6.19 -9.88 -11.85
N GLY A 24 -6.91 -8.78 -12.07
CA GLY A 24 -6.33 -7.50 -12.46
C GLY A 24 -5.41 -6.90 -11.40
N ILE A 25 -4.39 -6.16 -11.83
CA ILE A 25 -3.50 -5.42 -10.92
C ILE A 25 -4.02 -3.99 -10.82
N TRP A 26 -4.71 -3.69 -9.72
CA TRP A 26 -5.25 -2.35 -9.47
C TRP A 26 -4.37 -1.57 -8.49
N GLN A 27 -4.17 -2.09 -7.27
CA GLN A 27 -3.36 -1.51 -6.18
C GLN A 27 -3.66 -0.02 -5.90
N THR A 28 -4.86 0.44 -6.24
CA THR A 28 -5.22 1.86 -6.16
C THR A 28 -4.23 2.77 -6.90
N GLY A 29 -3.67 2.28 -8.02
CA GLY A 29 -2.67 3.00 -8.80
C GLY A 29 -1.27 3.06 -8.15
N SER A 30 -1.05 2.36 -7.04
CA SER A 30 0.28 2.22 -6.44
C SER A 30 1.20 1.49 -7.41
N ALA A 31 2.44 1.97 -7.53
CA ALA A 31 3.46 1.26 -8.26
C ALA A 31 3.75 -0.09 -7.57
N GLY A 32 4.14 -1.10 -8.37
CA GLY A 32 4.72 -2.31 -7.79
C GLY A 32 5.97 -1.98 -6.99
N ALA A 33 6.16 -2.68 -5.88
CA ALA A 33 7.36 -2.51 -5.09
C ALA A 33 8.51 -3.33 -5.69
N ALA A 34 9.75 -2.90 -5.51
CA ALA A 34 10.91 -3.60 -6.04
C ALA A 34 12.01 -3.72 -4.97
N ASP A 35 12.69 -4.88 -4.92
CA ASP A 35 13.87 -5.06 -4.09
C ASP A 35 15.17 -4.82 -4.87
N SER A 36 16.30 -4.83 -4.15
CA SER A 36 17.63 -4.62 -4.72
C SER A 36 18.10 -5.74 -5.66
N ASN A 37 17.44 -6.90 -5.65
CA ASN A 37 17.72 -8.02 -6.54
C ASN A 37 16.94 -7.92 -7.87
N GLY A 38 16.15 -6.86 -8.04
CA GLY A 38 15.30 -6.68 -9.22
C GLY A 38 14.03 -7.54 -9.19
N ASN A 39 13.66 -8.11 -8.04
CA ASN A 39 12.33 -8.70 -7.90
C ASN A 39 11.30 -7.58 -7.78
N ILE A 40 10.14 -7.79 -8.39
CA ILE A 40 9.00 -6.89 -8.36
C ILE A 40 7.81 -7.58 -7.67
N PHE A 41 7.09 -6.82 -6.86
CA PHE A 41 6.00 -7.30 -6.03
C PHE A 41 4.70 -6.60 -6.43
N PHE A 42 3.66 -7.38 -6.70
CA PHE A 42 2.34 -6.86 -7.03
C PHE A 42 1.23 -7.64 -6.33
N VAL A 43 0.06 -7.03 -6.23
CA VAL A 43 -1.16 -7.66 -5.75
C VAL A 43 -2.20 -7.67 -6.85
N THR A 44 -2.88 -8.79 -6.99
CA THR A 44 -4.02 -8.97 -7.91
C THR A 44 -5.34 -8.89 -7.15
N GLY A 45 -6.39 -8.38 -7.80
CA GLY A 45 -7.75 -8.35 -7.25
C GLY A 45 -8.54 -9.65 -7.47
N ASN A 46 -9.87 -9.54 -7.49
CA ASN A 46 -10.81 -10.64 -7.75
C ASN A 46 -10.47 -11.40 -9.03
N GLY A 47 -10.79 -12.69 -9.05
CA GLY A 47 -10.69 -13.56 -10.20
C GLY A 47 -10.50 -15.03 -9.84
N SER A 48 -10.11 -15.78 -10.86
CA SER A 48 -9.78 -17.20 -10.72
C SER A 48 -8.52 -17.41 -9.88
N PHE A 49 -8.60 -18.29 -8.88
CA PHE A 49 -7.44 -18.78 -8.13
C PHE A 49 -7.30 -20.29 -8.27
N SER A 50 -6.15 -20.72 -8.77
CA SER A 50 -5.71 -22.11 -8.85
C SER A 50 -4.23 -22.08 -9.21
N SER A 51 -3.34 -22.24 -8.22
CA SER A 51 -1.89 -22.20 -8.44
C SER A 51 -1.40 -23.28 -9.41
N SER A 52 -2.05 -24.45 -9.44
CA SER A 52 -1.77 -25.52 -10.41
C SER A 52 -2.14 -25.17 -11.85
N GLN A 53 -3.00 -24.19 -12.06
CA GLN A 53 -3.41 -23.68 -13.37
C GLN A 53 -2.83 -22.30 -13.67
N SER A 54 -1.84 -21.83 -12.89
CA SER A 54 -1.25 -20.50 -13.03
C SER A 54 -2.28 -19.36 -12.95
N ASN A 55 -3.27 -19.52 -12.09
CA ASN A 55 -4.29 -18.53 -11.79
C ASN A 55 -4.08 -17.97 -10.38
N TYR A 56 -3.72 -16.69 -10.29
CA TYR A 56 -3.29 -16.03 -9.06
C TYR A 56 -4.10 -14.78 -8.78
N ALA A 57 -5.42 -14.89 -8.66
CA ALA A 57 -6.26 -13.79 -8.13
C ALA A 57 -6.10 -13.64 -6.61
N ASN A 58 -6.35 -12.44 -6.07
CA ASN A 58 -6.19 -12.12 -4.64
C ASN A 58 -4.84 -12.58 -4.05
N THR A 59 -3.78 -12.43 -4.84
CA THR A 59 -2.45 -12.97 -4.54
C THR A 59 -1.41 -11.87 -4.57
N ILE A 60 -0.50 -11.89 -3.60
CA ILE A 60 0.74 -11.12 -3.63
C ILE A 60 1.77 -11.96 -4.39
N LEU A 61 2.28 -11.45 -5.50
CA LEU A 61 3.22 -12.12 -6.38
C LEU A 61 4.61 -11.51 -6.23
N LYS A 62 5.64 -12.35 -6.17
CA LYS A 62 7.05 -11.97 -6.34
C LYS A 62 7.52 -12.45 -7.70
N LEU A 63 7.74 -11.53 -8.62
CA LEU A 63 8.30 -11.83 -9.93
C LEU A 63 9.79 -11.47 -9.94
N GLY A 64 10.63 -12.37 -10.43
CA GLY A 64 12.04 -12.07 -10.70
C GLY A 64 12.22 -11.20 -11.94
N PRO A 65 13.45 -10.76 -12.24
CA PRO A 65 13.73 -9.94 -13.41
C PRO A 65 13.37 -10.67 -14.72
N PRO A 66 13.02 -9.93 -15.80
CA PRO A 66 12.74 -10.49 -17.11
C PRO A 66 13.84 -11.45 -17.58
N THR A 67 13.45 -12.66 -17.99
CA THR A 67 14.33 -13.62 -18.66
C THR A 67 13.59 -14.33 -19.76
N SER A 68 14.20 -14.40 -20.95
CA SER A 68 13.65 -15.12 -22.11
C SER A 68 12.19 -14.79 -22.45
N GLY A 69 11.81 -13.51 -22.43
CA GLY A 69 10.46 -13.06 -22.80
C GLY A 69 9.41 -13.19 -21.68
N LYS A 70 9.79 -13.62 -20.48
CA LYS A 70 8.88 -13.89 -19.36
C LYS A 70 9.39 -13.30 -18.05
N PHE A 71 8.46 -13.10 -17.12
CA PHE A 71 8.81 -12.90 -15.72
C PHE A 71 8.75 -14.26 -15.00
N PRO A 72 9.84 -14.71 -14.36
CA PRO A 72 9.79 -15.90 -13.51
C PRO A 72 8.99 -15.57 -12.25
N LEU A 73 7.97 -16.37 -11.94
CA LEU A 73 7.29 -16.30 -10.65
C LEU A 73 8.19 -16.94 -9.59
N ALA A 74 8.79 -16.13 -8.73
CA ALA A 74 9.75 -16.59 -7.73
C ALA A 74 9.05 -17.10 -6.46
N ASP A 75 8.01 -16.40 -6.00
CA ASP A 75 7.22 -16.80 -4.84
C ASP A 75 5.85 -16.07 -4.82
N TRP A 76 4.92 -16.49 -3.95
CA TRP A 76 3.59 -15.88 -3.85
C TRP A 76 2.88 -16.17 -2.52
N PHE A 77 1.89 -15.34 -2.18
CA PHE A 77 0.99 -15.52 -1.04
C PHE A 77 -0.44 -15.27 -1.45
N THR A 78 -1.36 -16.14 -1.02
CA THR A 78 -2.80 -15.96 -1.22
C THR A 78 -3.48 -16.21 0.13
N PRO A 79 -4.32 -15.28 0.62
CA PRO A 79 -5.06 -15.47 1.87
C PRO A 79 -5.87 -16.76 1.86
N HIS A 80 -5.90 -17.46 2.99
CA HIS A 80 -6.61 -18.73 3.15
C HIS A 80 -8.09 -18.66 2.74
N ASN A 81 -8.72 -17.50 2.92
CA ASN A 81 -10.12 -17.21 2.63
C ASN A 81 -10.35 -16.58 1.24
N GLN A 82 -9.42 -16.76 0.29
CA GLN A 82 -9.47 -16.19 -1.07
C GLN A 82 -10.84 -16.29 -1.74
N GLY A 83 -11.52 -17.45 -1.63
CA GLY A 83 -12.83 -17.67 -2.22
C GLY A 83 -13.91 -16.73 -1.65
N SER A 84 -13.88 -16.47 -0.35
CA SER A 84 -14.76 -15.49 0.30
C SER A 84 -14.41 -14.06 -0.13
N LEU A 85 -13.12 -13.72 -0.20
CA LEU A 85 -12.68 -12.40 -0.70
C LEU A 85 -13.18 -12.15 -2.12
N ASN A 86 -13.09 -13.19 -2.97
CA ASN A 86 -13.51 -13.12 -4.35
C ASN A 86 -15.03 -12.92 -4.48
N GLY A 87 -15.82 -13.70 -3.75
CA GLY A 87 -17.29 -13.64 -3.79
C GLY A 87 -17.89 -12.41 -3.12
N GLY A 88 -17.19 -11.83 -2.14
CA GLY A 88 -17.64 -10.67 -1.37
C GLY A 88 -17.18 -9.30 -1.89
N ASP A 89 -16.43 -9.26 -3.00
CA ASP A 89 -15.74 -8.05 -3.47
C ASP A 89 -14.87 -7.38 -2.38
N THR A 90 -14.23 -8.20 -1.54
CA THR A 90 -13.30 -7.73 -0.49
C THR A 90 -11.85 -8.01 -0.88
N ASP A 91 -11.52 -7.73 -2.15
CA ASP A 91 -10.28 -8.15 -2.76
C ASP A 91 -9.01 -7.58 -2.11
N LEU A 92 -7.96 -8.40 -2.14
CA LEU A 92 -6.64 -8.06 -1.65
C LEU A 92 -6.00 -6.96 -2.52
N GLY A 93 -6.28 -6.99 -3.83
CA GLY A 93 -5.67 -6.13 -4.86
C GLY A 93 -6.04 -4.65 -4.80
N SER A 94 -6.91 -4.26 -3.87
CA SER A 94 -7.31 -2.88 -3.59
C SER A 94 -6.22 -2.03 -2.94
N GLY A 95 -5.36 -2.62 -2.12
CA GLY A 95 -4.23 -1.93 -1.50
C GLY A 95 -2.88 -2.26 -2.15
N GLY A 96 -1.92 -1.36 -1.99
CA GLY A 96 -0.55 -1.55 -2.47
C GLY A 96 0.36 -2.28 -1.46
N VAL A 97 1.49 -2.78 -1.96
CA VAL A 97 2.52 -3.45 -1.13
C VAL A 97 3.59 -2.45 -0.70
N LEU A 98 4.02 -2.56 0.55
CA LEU A 98 5.21 -1.88 1.07
C LEU A 98 6.26 -2.91 1.47
N LEU A 99 7.47 -2.80 0.92
CA LEU A 99 8.63 -3.53 1.45
C LEU A 99 9.16 -2.77 2.66
N LEU A 100 9.31 -3.47 3.78
CA LEU A 100 9.86 -2.90 5.01
C LEU A 100 11.40 -2.94 4.95
N PRO A 101 12.09 -2.07 5.70
CA PRO A 101 13.53 -2.18 5.84
C PRO A 101 13.95 -3.57 6.29
N ASP A 102 15.07 -4.05 5.75
CA ASP A 102 15.64 -5.33 6.16
C ASP A 102 15.97 -5.31 7.65
N LEU A 103 15.59 -6.38 8.34
CA LEU A 103 16.02 -6.60 9.72
C LEU A 103 17.50 -7.03 9.76
N PRO A 104 18.16 -6.98 10.93
CA PRO A 104 19.53 -7.45 11.07
C PRO A 104 19.75 -8.86 10.54
N ALA A 105 20.96 -9.13 10.03
CA ALA A 105 21.34 -10.48 9.61
C ALA A 105 21.17 -11.47 10.77
N GLY A 106 20.55 -12.61 10.49
CA GLY A 106 20.22 -13.63 11.50
C GLY A 106 18.86 -13.43 12.18
N SER A 107 18.11 -12.37 11.89
CA SER A 107 16.69 -12.30 12.26
C SER A 107 15.90 -13.45 11.63
N ALA A 108 14.90 -13.97 12.36
CA ALA A 108 14.07 -15.09 11.88
C ALA A 108 13.39 -14.80 10.53
N HIS A 109 12.98 -13.54 10.33
CA HIS A 109 12.42 -13.03 9.07
C HIS A 109 13.12 -11.74 8.69
N GLN A 110 14.15 -11.82 7.85
CA GLN A 110 14.98 -10.67 7.51
C GLN A 110 14.27 -9.70 6.56
N HIS A 111 13.58 -10.25 5.57
CA HIS A 111 13.07 -9.49 4.43
C HIS A 111 11.55 -9.44 4.48
N LEU A 112 10.98 -8.37 5.04
CA LEU A 112 9.53 -8.30 5.24
C LEU A 112 8.84 -7.38 4.24
N LEU A 113 7.59 -7.72 3.90
CA LEU A 113 6.63 -6.81 3.26
C LEU A 113 5.33 -6.77 4.06
N VAL A 114 4.59 -5.68 3.91
CA VAL A 114 3.27 -5.49 4.53
C VAL A 114 2.25 -5.03 3.49
N GLN A 115 1.03 -5.53 3.62
CA GLN A 115 -0.08 -5.23 2.71
C GLN A 115 -1.44 -5.37 3.42
N ALA A 116 -2.43 -4.61 2.98
CA ALA A 116 -3.83 -4.77 3.40
C ALA A 116 -4.77 -4.40 2.23
N GLY A 117 -5.89 -5.12 2.09
CA GLY A 117 -6.94 -4.85 1.09
C GLY A 117 -8.29 -4.47 1.71
N LYS A 118 -9.37 -4.59 0.92
CA LYS A 118 -10.75 -4.23 1.31
C LYS A 118 -11.28 -5.01 2.53
N GLU A 119 -10.71 -6.18 2.83
CA GLU A 119 -11.07 -6.90 4.06
C GLU A 119 -10.62 -6.16 5.33
N GLY A 120 -9.58 -5.33 5.25
CA GLY A 120 -9.01 -4.64 6.40
C GLY A 120 -8.06 -5.48 7.25
N THR A 121 -7.79 -6.72 6.84
CA THR A 121 -6.72 -7.56 7.39
C THR A 121 -5.36 -7.04 6.96
N ILE A 122 -4.42 -6.89 7.90
CA ILE A 122 -3.01 -6.59 7.60
C ILE A 122 -2.22 -7.90 7.57
N TYR A 123 -1.50 -8.12 6.47
CA TYR A 123 -0.60 -9.27 6.30
C TYR A 123 0.86 -8.80 6.36
N LEU A 124 1.66 -9.45 7.20
CA LEU A 124 3.11 -9.30 7.28
C LEU A 124 3.76 -10.58 6.76
N ILE A 125 4.57 -10.47 5.72
CA ILE A 125 5.05 -11.61 4.94
C ILE A 125 6.56 -11.56 4.77
N ASP A 126 7.20 -12.71 4.93
CA ASP A 126 8.61 -12.91 4.60
C ASP A 126 8.78 -13.08 3.08
N ARG A 127 9.51 -12.16 2.44
CA ARG A 127 9.80 -12.14 1.00
C ARG A 127 10.66 -13.32 0.53
N SER A 128 11.25 -14.05 1.48
CA SER A 128 12.05 -15.26 1.23
C SER A 128 11.24 -16.54 1.39
N LYS A 129 10.04 -16.44 2.00
CA LYS A 129 9.12 -17.55 2.24
C LYS A 129 7.70 -17.00 2.38
N MET A 130 7.05 -16.75 1.25
CA MET A 130 5.76 -16.04 1.24
C MET A 130 4.58 -16.87 1.75
N GLY A 131 4.79 -18.18 1.97
CA GLY A 131 3.82 -19.04 2.67
C GLY A 131 2.78 -19.70 1.77
N HIS A 132 2.52 -19.17 0.56
CA HIS A 132 1.55 -19.72 -0.40
C HIS A 132 0.13 -19.79 0.21
N TYR A 133 -0.78 -20.49 -0.46
CA TYR A 133 -2.16 -20.71 -0.01
C TYR A 133 -2.24 -21.85 1.01
N CYS A 134 -2.84 -21.57 2.18
CA CYS A 134 -3.19 -22.63 3.13
C CYS A 134 -4.62 -23.13 2.91
N ALA A 135 -4.76 -24.28 2.26
CA ALA A 135 -6.06 -24.93 2.08
C ALA A 135 -6.59 -25.49 3.41
N GLY A 136 -7.84 -25.15 3.75
CA GLY A 136 -8.51 -25.63 4.97
C GLY A 136 -8.08 -24.91 6.26
N CYS A 137 -7.21 -23.91 6.18
CA CYS A 137 -6.91 -23.02 7.29
C CYS A 137 -8.10 -22.11 7.65
N THR A 138 -8.18 -21.68 8.90
CA THR A 138 -9.11 -20.64 9.39
C THR A 138 -8.41 -19.29 9.65
N ARG A 139 -7.10 -19.24 9.40
CA ARG A 139 -6.19 -18.09 9.51
C ARG A 139 -4.94 -18.35 8.69
N ASP A 140 -4.22 -17.32 8.30
CA ASP A 140 -2.96 -17.42 7.55
C ASP A 140 -1.78 -17.71 8.49
N SER A 141 -1.71 -18.94 9.00
CA SER A 141 -0.64 -19.40 9.91
C SER A 141 0.72 -19.66 9.25
N GLN A 142 0.76 -19.65 7.92
CA GLN A 142 1.94 -19.91 7.10
C GLN A 142 2.79 -18.66 6.81
N ILE A 143 2.34 -17.48 7.27
CA ILE A 143 3.05 -16.20 7.15
C ILE A 143 3.49 -15.69 8.53
N VAL A 144 4.22 -14.57 8.54
CA VAL A 144 4.82 -14.00 9.76
C VAL A 144 3.75 -13.46 10.70
N GLN A 145 2.78 -12.72 10.17
CA GLN A 145 1.70 -12.17 10.96
C GLN A 145 0.46 -11.90 10.11
N GLU A 146 -0.71 -12.17 10.70
CA GLU A 146 -2.00 -11.76 10.20
C GLU A 146 -2.68 -10.96 11.32
N LEU A 147 -3.19 -9.76 11.02
CA LEU A 147 -3.97 -8.93 11.92
C LEU A 147 -5.38 -8.72 11.32
N PRO A 148 -6.33 -9.64 11.61
CA PRO A 148 -7.69 -9.55 11.09
C PRO A 148 -8.41 -8.30 11.61
N SER A 149 -9.20 -7.66 10.75
CA SER A 149 -10.02 -6.49 11.11
C SER A 149 -9.22 -5.35 11.75
N ALA A 150 -7.93 -5.21 11.41
CA ALA A 150 -7.08 -4.16 11.93
C ALA A 150 -7.46 -2.78 11.39
N LEU A 151 -8.07 -2.76 10.20
CA LEU A 151 -8.55 -1.59 9.47
C LEU A 151 -10.01 -1.84 9.01
N THR A 152 -10.65 -0.78 8.52
CA THR A 152 -11.78 -0.90 7.60
C THR A 152 -11.28 -1.24 6.18
N SER A 153 -12.14 -1.08 5.17
CA SER A 153 -11.79 -1.33 3.77
C SER A 153 -10.62 -0.46 3.29
N ASN A 154 -9.49 -1.09 2.96
CA ASN A 154 -8.27 -0.39 2.59
C ASN A 154 -8.10 -0.25 1.07
N PHE A 155 -7.99 0.99 0.60
CA PHE A 155 -7.70 1.36 -0.79
C PHE A 155 -6.43 2.21 -0.86
N SER A 156 -5.36 1.74 -0.23
CA SER A 156 -4.13 2.52 -0.12
C SER A 156 -2.90 1.63 -0.01
N ALA A 157 -1.74 2.13 -0.42
CA ALA A 157 -0.48 1.56 0.02
C ALA A 157 -0.13 2.10 1.42
N PRO A 158 0.41 1.26 2.33
CA PRO A 158 0.92 1.77 3.59
C PRO A 158 2.20 2.57 3.38
N ALA A 159 2.54 3.40 4.37
CA ALA A 159 3.83 4.08 4.44
C ALA A 159 4.61 3.66 5.68
N TYR A 160 5.93 3.78 5.63
CA TYR A 160 6.80 3.46 6.75
C TYR A 160 7.70 4.64 7.11
N TRP A 161 7.86 4.89 8.40
CA TRP A 161 8.89 5.76 8.92
C TRP A 161 9.28 5.34 10.33
N ASN A 162 10.59 5.23 10.59
CA ASN A 162 11.15 5.09 11.93
C ASN A 162 10.43 4.05 12.81
N ASN A 163 10.42 2.78 12.38
CA ASN A 163 9.75 1.67 13.06
C ASN A 163 8.24 1.83 13.22
N THR A 164 7.59 2.60 12.36
CA THR A 164 6.12 2.78 12.36
C THR A 164 5.57 2.60 10.95
N VAL A 165 4.49 1.84 10.82
CA VAL A 165 3.72 1.67 9.58
C VAL A 165 2.40 2.41 9.71
N TYR A 166 2.03 3.15 8.67
CA TYR A 166 0.86 4.01 8.63
C TYR A 166 -0.14 3.52 7.58
N PHE A 167 -1.42 3.49 7.95
CA PHE A 167 -2.55 3.13 7.09
C PHE A 167 -3.65 4.18 7.18
N TRP A 168 -4.38 4.40 6.09
CA TRP A 168 -5.56 5.26 6.10
C TRP A 168 -6.67 4.71 5.20
N ALA A 169 -7.45 3.80 5.78
CA ALA A 169 -8.54 3.11 5.11
C ALA A 169 -9.79 4.01 4.93
N GLU A 170 -10.76 3.52 4.16
CA GLU A 170 -12.04 4.18 3.92
C GLU A 170 -12.87 4.29 5.22
N ASN A 171 -13.52 5.43 5.45
CA ASN A 171 -14.35 5.69 6.64
C ASN A 171 -13.58 5.44 7.94
N ASP A 172 -12.26 5.67 7.91
CA ASP A 172 -11.35 5.42 9.00
C ASP A 172 -10.41 6.62 9.17
N VAL A 173 -9.64 6.58 10.26
CA VAL A 173 -8.64 7.57 10.62
C VAL A 173 -7.24 7.08 10.22
N LEU A 174 -6.27 7.99 10.19
CA LEU A 174 -4.85 7.61 10.06
C LEU A 174 -4.46 6.76 11.27
N ARG A 175 -4.02 5.53 11.04
CA ARG A 175 -3.56 4.60 12.09
C ARG A 175 -2.08 4.37 11.96
N ALA A 176 -1.39 4.39 13.10
CA ALA A 176 0.03 4.08 13.23
C ALA A 176 0.20 2.77 13.99
N PHE A 177 0.96 1.82 13.44
CA PHE A 177 1.34 0.56 14.07
C PHE A 177 2.85 0.53 14.27
N SER A 178 3.34 0.16 15.46
CA SER A 178 4.78 -0.02 15.64
C SER A 178 5.24 -1.26 14.90
N PHE A 179 6.45 -1.23 14.34
CA PHE A 179 7.10 -2.34 13.68
C PHE A 179 8.41 -2.69 14.39
N ASN A 180 8.68 -3.99 14.52
CA ASN A 180 9.93 -4.53 15.05
C ASN A 180 10.27 -4.04 16.48
N ALA A 181 9.26 -3.79 17.30
CA ALA A 181 9.47 -3.46 18.70
C ALA A 181 10.25 -4.60 19.39
N ASN A 182 11.31 -4.24 20.12
CA ASN A 182 12.21 -5.18 20.80
C ASN A 182 12.84 -6.26 19.88
N GLY A 183 13.01 -5.97 18.58
CA GLY A 183 13.61 -6.93 17.64
C GLY A 183 12.69 -8.09 17.25
N SER A 184 11.38 -7.97 17.47
CA SER A 184 10.40 -9.03 17.20
C SER A 184 10.17 -9.35 15.73
N GLY A 185 10.45 -8.40 14.82
CA GLY A 185 10.05 -8.48 13.42
C GLY A 185 8.54 -8.48 13.18
N LEU A 186 7.73 -8.01 14.15
CA LEU A 186 6.27 -7.98 14.08
C LEU A 186 5.71 -6.55 14.09
N LEU A 187 4.48 -6.39 13.63
CA LEU A 187 3.65 -5.23 13.91
C LEU A 187 2.99 -5.35 15.29
N SER A 188 2.67 -4.21 15.92
CA SER A 188 1.79 -4.21 17.09
C SER A 188 0.41 -4.77 16.72
N ALA A 189 -0.22 -5.52 17.64
CA ALA A 189 -1.55 -6.09 17.40
C ALA A 189 -2.65 -5.03 17.26
N SER A 190 -2.45 -3.84 17.83
CA SER A 190 -3.34 -2.69 17.76
C SER A 190 -2.55 -1.44 17.35
N PRO A 191 -3.23 -0.40 16.81
CA PRO A 191 -2.56 0.87 16.53
C PRO A 191 -1.99 1.49 17.81
N ILE A 192 -0.77 2.00 17.73
CA ILE A 192 -0.10 2.78 18.78
C ILE A 192 -0.52 4.25 18.78
N GLY A 193 -1.19 4.70 17.72
CA GLY A 193 -1.69 6.07 17.58
C GLY A 193 -2.71 6.18 16.45
N LYS A 194 -3.58 7.19 16.57
CA LYS A 194 -4.56 7.52 15.54
C LYS A 194 -4.75 9.03 15.39
N SER A 195 -5.10 9.49 14.19
CA SER A 195 -5.58 10.87 13.99
C SER A 195 -7.03 11.02 14.44
N ALA A 196 -7.53 12.26 14.49
CA ALA A 196 -8.91 12.57 14.85
C ALA A 196 -9.87 12.57 13.65
N ARG A 197 -9.35 12.76 12.43
CA ARG A 197 -10.17 12.97 11.23
C ARG A 197 -10.35 11.67 10.46
N SER A 198 -11.59 11.35 10.16
CA SER A 198 -11.94 10.27 9.24
C SER A 198 -12.05 10.80 7.81
N TYR A 199 -11.58 10.02 6.84
CA TYR A 199 -11.83 10.27 5.42
C TYR A 199 -12.86 9.27 4.91
N ALA A 200 -13.81 9.73 4.11
CA ALA A 200 -14.72 8.85 3.40
C ALA A 200 -13.99 8.13 2.25
N PHE A 201 -14.71 7.44 1.38
CA PHE A 201 -14.11 6.76 0.24
C PHE A 201 -13.19 7.71 -0.58
N PRO A 202 -11.95 7.29 -0.89
CA PRO A 202 -11.35 5.97 -0.69
C PRO A 202 -10.44 5.83 0.55
N GLY A 203 -10.46 6.76 1.50
CA GLY A 203 -9.37 6.93 2.45
C GLY A 203 -8.23 7.73 1.81
N ALA A 204 -6.98 7.42 2.15
CA ALA A 204 -5.81 8.08 1.55
C ALA A 204 -4.57 7.20 1.54
N THR A 205 -3.69 7.39 0.54
CA THR A 205 -2.34 6.81 0.58
C THR A 205 -1.40 7.75 1.33
N PRO A 206 -0.92 7.39 2.54
CA PRO A 206 0.02 8.22 3.27
C PRO A 206 1.38 8.30 2.56
N VAL A 207 2.04 9.46 2.64
CA VAL A 207 3.40 9.68 2.13
C VAL A 207 4.25 10.33 3.20
N ILE A 208 5.50 9.86 3.34
CA ILE A 208 6.42 10.37 4.36
C ILE A 208 7.39 11.37 3.75
N SER A 209 7.62 12.46 4.47
CA SER A 209 8.84 13.25 4.36
C SER A 209 9.50 13.37 5.71
N ALA A 210 10.83 13.30 5.78
CA ALA A 210 11.57 13.40 7.03
C ALA A 210 13.01 13.86 6.80
N ASN A 211 13.68 14.27 7.87
CA ASN A 211 15.14 14.39 7.90
C ASN A 211 15.71 13.18 8.68
N GLY A 212 16.00 12.10 7.94
CA GLY A 212 16.34 10.81 8.54
C GLY A 212 15.25 10.33 9.49
N THR A 213 15.60 10.15 10.76
CA THR A 213 14.69 9.73 11.84
C THR A 213 14.07 10.89 12.61
N THR A 214 14.27 12.13 12.16
CA THR A 214 13.71 13.35 12.80
C THR A 214 12.76 14.09 11.87
N ASN A 215 11.89 14.93 12.46
CA ASN A 215 10.96 15.80 11.74
C ASN A 215 10.11 15.08 10.68
N GLY A 216 9.71 13.84 10.97
CA GLY A 216 8.84 13.06 10.10
C GLY A 216 7.44 13.67 10.01
N ILE A 217 6.92 13.74 8.79
CA ILE A 217 5.57 14.21 8.46
C ILE A 217 4.89 13.14 7.63
N VAL A 218 3.65 12.80 8.01
CA VAL A 218 2.74 11.99 7.19
C VAL A 218 1.84 12.95 6.42
N TRP A 219 2.00 12.96 5.10
CA TRP A 219 1.16 13.70 4.16
C TRP A 219 0.04 12.81 3.65
N SER A 220 -1.14 13.39 3.47
CA SER A 220 -2.30 12.72 2.88
C SER A 220 -3.19 13.74 2.18
N VAL A 221 -3.97 13.28 1.21
CA VAL A 221 -4.97 14.11 0.51
C VAL A 221 -6.35 13.56 0.79
N ASP A 222 -7.19 14.34 1.45
CA ASP A 222 -8.61 14.04 1.57
C ASP A 222 -9.27 14.29 0.21
N THR A 223 -9.81 13.22 -0.38
CA THR A 223 -10.47 13.25 -1.68
C THR A 223 -11.95 12.90 -1.59
N SER A 224 -12.51 12.89 -0.37
CA SER A 224 -13.90 12.48 -0.09
C SER A 224 -14.94 13.25 -0.92
N ALA A 225 -14.61 14.47 -1.35
CA ALA A 225 -15.48 15.32 -2.15
C ALA A 225 -15.45 15.04 -3.67
N PHE A 226 -14.75 14.00 -4.14
CA PHE A 226 -14.59 13.73 -5.58
C PHE A 226 -15.93 13.57 -6.31
N ALA A 227 -16.92 12.93 -5.69
CA ALA A 227 -18.20 12.62 -6.32
C ALA A 227 -19.07 13.87 -6.57
N SER A 228 -18.92 14.89 -5.72
CA SER A 228 -19.63 16.16 -5.83
C SER A 228 -18.83 17.23 -6.59
N GLY A 229 -17.63 16.90 -7.08
CA GLY A 229 -16.71 17.88 -7.67
C GLY A 229 -16.14 18.87 -6.66
N GLY A 230 -16.25 18.58 -5.35
CA GLY A 230 -15.73 19.43 -4.29
C GLY A 230 -14.21 19.40 -4.20
N GLN A 231 -13.66 20.23 -3.30
CA GLN A 231 -12.22 20.42 -3.19
C GLN A 231 -11.52 19.27 -2.47
N ALA A 232 -10.32 18.91 -2.94
CA ALA A 232 -9.39 18.11 -2.17
C ALA A 232 -8.75 18.96 -1.07
N VAL A 233 -8.35 18.31 0.03
CA VAL A 233 -7.66 18.95 1.15
C VAL A 233 -6.34 18.24 1.39
N LEU A 234 -5.23 18.97 1.35
CA LEU A 234 -3.92 18.43 1.73
C LEU A 234 -3.78 18.52 3.25
N HIS A 235 -3.40 17.43 3.89
CA HIS A 235 -3.13 17.35 5.32
C HIS A 235 -1.71 16.89 5.61
N ALA A 236 -1.18 17.33 6.75
CA ALA A 236 0.11 16.95 7.28
C ALA A 236 -0.03 16.61 8.76
N HIS A 237 0.43 15.43 9.17
CA HIS A 237 0.45 15.00 10.57
C HIS A 237 1.88 14.76 11.03
N LYS A 238 2.16 14.99 12.31
CA LYS A 238 3.46 14.66 12.91
C LYS A 238 3.63 13.14 12.91
N ALA A 239 4.63 12.61 12.20
CA ALA A 239 4.78 11.15 12.06
C ALA A 239 5.02 10.43 13.39
N SER A 240 5.72 11.09 14.33
CA SER A 240 5.95 10.53 15.67
C SER A 240 4.69 10.53 16.56
N SER A 241 3.62 11.24 16.18
CA SER A 241 2.32 11.23 16.87
C SER A 241 1.24 11.76 15.92
N VAL A 242 0.56 10.84 15.23
CA VAL A 242 -0.45 11.16 14.22
C VAL A 242 -1.71 11.83 14.78
N ALA A 243 -1.82 11.95 16.11
CA ALA A 243 -2.86 12.76 16.75
C ALA A 243 -2.65 14.27 16.54
N ILE A 244 -1.45 14.70 16.13
CA ILE A 244 -1.08 16.10 15.94
C ILE A 244 -1.10 16.43 14.44
N GLU A 245 -2.13 17.14 13.99
CA GLU A 245 -2.15 17.77 12.66
C GLU A 245 -1.26 19.02 12.68
N LEU A 246 -0.30 19.08 11.76
CA LEU A 246 0.65 20.18 11.61
C LEU A 246 0.13 21.25 10.65
N TYR A 247 -0.64 20.82 9.64
CA TYR A 247 -1.14 21.68 8.57
C TYR A 247 -2.33 21.01 7.88
N ASN A 248 -3.31 21.82 7.49
CA ASN A 248 -4.25 21.48 6.44
C ASN A 248 -4.45 22.67 5.48
N SER A 249 -4.69 22.40 4.20
CA SER A 249 -4.82 23.45 3.19
C SER A 249 -6.02 24.39 3.42
N ASN A 250 -7.01 23.98 4.20
CA ASN A 250 -8.16 24.83 4.54
C ASN A 250 -7.85 25.86 5.65
N GLN A 251 -6.71 25.76 6.33
CA GLN A 251 -6.31 26.71 7.39
C GLN A 251 -5.74 28.02 6.84
N ALA A 252 -5.30 28.06 5.58
CA ALA A 252 -4.66 29.24 5.02
C ALA A 252 -5.65 30.39 4.85
N ALA A 253 -5.27 31.58 5.32
CA ALA A 253 -6.09 32.77 5.23
C ALA A 253 -6.51 33.08 3.77
N ASN A 254 -7.72 33.60 3.61
CA ASN A 254 -8.31 34.00 2.33
C ASN A 254 -8.39 32.87 1.28
N GLY A 255 -8.32 31.59 1.69
CA GLY A 255 -8.31 30.50 0.74
C GLY A 255 -7.07 30.53 -0.16
N ARG A 256 -5.89 30.78 0.40
CA ARG A 256 -4.66 30.72 -0.41
C ARG A 256 -4.38 29.30 -0.90
N ASP A 257 -4.55 28.33 -0.01
CA ASP A 257 -4.09 26.96 -0.21
C ASP A 257 -5.23 26.09 -0.75
N HIS A 258 -5.30 25.97 -2.08
CA HIS A 258 -6.36 25.20 -2.76
C HIS A 258 -5.78 24.16 -3.74
N PRO A 259 -5.72 22.88 -3.35
CA PRO A 259 -5.26 21.80 -4.24
C PRO A 259 -6.03 21.74 -5.57
N GLY A 260 -7.34 21.94 -5.53
CA GLY A 260 -8.24 21.86 -6.68
C GLY A 260 -9.40 20.88 -6.42
N ALA A 261 -10.18 20.57 -7.46
CA ALA A 261 -11.26 19.59 -7.37
C ALA A 261 -10.70 18.18 -7.13
N ALA A 262 -11.30 17.47 -6.17
CA ALA A 262 -10.83 16.16 -5.73
C ALA A 262 -10.95 15.10 -6.83
N VAL A 263 -9.92 14.25 -6.89
CA VAL A 263 -9.87 13.05 -7.71
C VAL A 263 -9.49 11.90 -6.79
N LYS A 264 -10.16 10.75 -6.92
CA LYS A 264 -9.85 9.57 -6.09
C LYS A 264 -8.42 9.10 -6.31
N PHE A 265 -7.86 8.46 -5.29
CA PHE A 265 -6.59 7.72 -5.37
C PHE A 265 -5.36 8.60 -5.66
N VAL A 266 -5.50 9.91 -5.45
CA VAL A 266 -4.37 10.84 -5.56
C VAL A 266 -3.37 10.57 -4.45
N VAL A 267 -2.11 10.44 -4.84
CA VAL A 267 -0.98 10.31 -3.93
C VAL A 267 -0.15 11.60 -4.02
N PRO A 268 0.05 12.35 -2.93
CA PRO A 268 0.89 13.55 -2.97
C PRO A 268 2.35 13.13 -3.21
N THR A 269 3.08 13.87 -4.03
CA THR A 269 4.54 13.66 -4.18
C THR A 269 5.28 14.68 -3.32
N VAL A 270 6.23 14.25 -2.51
CA VAL A 270 7.07 15.16 -1.72
C VAL A 270 8.50 15.12 -2.26
N ALA A 271 8.99 16.25 -2.74
CA ALA A 271 10.33 16.36 -3.31
C ALA A 271 10.86 17.79 -3.17
N ASN A 272 12.16 17.92 -2.87
CA ASN A 272 12.86 19.21 -2.80
C ASN A 272 12.15 20.25 -1.91
N GLY A 273 11.65 19.83 -0.76
CA GLY A 273 10.95 20.69 0.20
C GLY A 273 9.56 21.15 -0.26
N LYS A 274 8.98 20.53 -1.29
CA LYS A 274 7.66 20.86 -1.83
C LYS A 274 6.75 19.64 -1.85
N VAL A 275 5.45 19.89 -1.75
CA VAL A 275 4.39 18.87 -1.87
C VAL A 275 3.56 19.15 -3.11
N TYR A 276 3.52 18.19 -4.02
CA TYR A 276 2.83 18.28 -5.31
C TYR A 276 1.54 17.47 -5.22
N VAL A 277 0.40 18.12 -5.50
CA VAL A 277 -0.92 17.50 -5.45
C VAL A 277 -1.59 17.66 -6.81
N GLY A 278 -1.87 16.53 -7.46
CA GLY A 278 -2.64 16.46 -8.69
C GLY A 278 -4.14 16.45 -8.41
N CYS A 279 -4.86 17.34 -9.06
CA CYS A 279 -6.32 17.46 -9.02
C CYS A 279 -6.86 17.56 -10.46
N THR A 280 -8.18 17.61 -10.64
CA THR A 280 -8.79 17.70 -11.97
C THR A 280 -8.25 18.91 -12.73
N GLY A 281 -7.51 18.65 -13.81
CA GLY A 281 -6.93 19.69 -14.68
C GLY A 281 -5.91 20.61 -14.01
N LYS A 282 -5.40 20.27 -12.82
CA LYS A 282 -4.53 21.16 -12.03
C LYS A 282 -3.45 20.38 -11.28
N LEU A 283 -2.24 20.91 -11.27
CA LEU A 283 -1.19 20.52 -10.33
C LEU A 283 -0.94 21.70 -9.38
N THR A 284 -1.11 21.49 -8.08
CA THR A 284 -0.82 22.49 -7.06
C THR A 284 0.45 22.10 -6.30
N VAL A 285 1.31 23.09 -6.04
CA VAL A 285 2.60 22.89 -5.37
C VAL A 285 2.63 23.71 -4.09
N PHE A 286 2.79 23.03 -2.95
CA PHE A 286 2.89 23.63 -1.62
C PHE A 286 4.36 23.68 -1.19
N GLY A 287 4.73 24.74 -0.48
CA GLY A 287 6.07 24.95 0.06
C GLY A 287 6.05 25.96 1.21
N LEU A 288 7.21 26.20 1.82
CA LEU A 288 7.36 27.24 2.83
C LEU A 288 7.12 28.63 2.21
N LEU A 289 6.57 29.54 3.01
CA LEU A 289 6.40 30.95 2.68
C LEU A 289 7.71 31.72 2.86
#